data_AF-A0A7V1H648-F1
#
_entry.id   AF-A0A7V1H648-F1
#
_cell.length_a   1.000
_cell.length_b   1.000
_cell.length_c   1.000
_cell.angle_alpha   90.00
_cell.angle_beta   90.00
_cell.angle_gamma   90.00
#
_symmetry.space_group_name_H-M   'P 1'
#
loop_
_entity.id
_entity.type
_entity.pdbx_description
1 polymer ?
#
loop_
_entity_poly.entity_id
_entity_poly.type
_entity_poly.pdbx_seq_one_letter_code
_entity_poly.pdbx_strand_id
1 'polypeptide(L)'
;MKNPDAVIGKKVVVIGGGDVGCETAVFLRRRNKEVEIVEKLGSLMEKAEMKYHTMVMERMLEEEGIVLHTSTEVTDITEGSVKVKTGDGKIYDLPADTVVVAIGIRKDPGYVENLKKACVVSHVVGDAGEPRTLR
;
A
#
# COMPACT_ATOMS: atom_id res chain seq x y z
N MET A 1 -17.83 -6.15 16.23
CA MET A 1 -16.94 -6.04 15.05
C MET A 1 -16.47 -7.44 14.70
N LYS A 2 -16.59 -7.89 13.44
CA LYS A 2 -16.03 -9.19 13.01
C LYS A 2 -14.50 -9.12 13.18
N ASN A 3 -13.88 -10.19 13.69
CA ASN A 3 -12.43 -10.28 13.81
C ASN A 3 -11.80 -10.07 12.42
N PRO A 4 -11.00 -9.01 12.18
CA PRO A 4 -10.41 -8.75 10.86
C PRO A 4 -9.52 -9.90 10.38
N ASP A 5 -8.97 -10.71 11.30
CA ASP A 5 -8.18 -11.89 10.96
C ASP A 5 -8.99 -12.98 10.23
N ALA A 6 -10.33 -12.96 10.36
CA ALA A 6 -11.21 -13.94 9.71
C ALA A 6 -11.46 -13.66 8.22
N VAL A 7 -11.05 -12.49 7.71
CA VAL A 7 -11.27 -12.09 6.30
C VAL A 7 -9.98 -12.12 5.47
N ILE A 8 -8.82 -11.96 6.12
CA ILE A 8 -7.52 -11.94 5.43
C ILE A 8 -6.99 -13.36 5.29
N GLY A 9 -6.64 -13.76 4.07
CA GLY A 9 -6.02 -15.06 3.79
C GLY A 9 -4.62 -15.21 4.40
N LYS A 10 -3.91 -16.28 4.08
CA LYS A 10 -2.57 -16.53 4.63
C LYS A 10 -1.49 -15.76 3.86
N LYS A 11 -1.59 -15.76 2.53
CA LYS A 11 -0.67 -15.10 1.60
C LYS A 11 -1.20 -13.75 1.16
N VAL A 12 -0.41 -12.70 1.37
CA VAL A 12 -0.79 -11.32 1.08
C VAL A 12 0.25 -10.68 0.17
N VAL A 13 -0.22 -10.12 -0.95
CA VAL A 13 0.59 -9.22 -1.77
C VAL A 13 0.15 -7.79 -1.49
N VAL A 14 1.10 -6.93 -1.09
CA VAL A 14 0.89 -5.49 -0.94
C VAL A 14 1.45 -4.80 -2.18
N ILE A 15 0.60 -4.08 -2.91
CA ILE A 15 0.98 -3.32 -4.10
C ILE A 15 1.25 -1.88 -3.69
N GLY A 16 2.50 -1.45 -3.84
CA GLY A 16 2.99 -0.14 -3.40
C GLY A 16 3.86 -0.23 -2.14
N GLY A 17 5.10 0.23 -2.27
CA GLY A 17 6.13 0.31 -1.23
C GLY A 17 6.32 1.71 -0.66
N GLY A 18 5.28 2.56 -0.68
CA GLY A 18 5.25 3.81 0.10
C GLY A 18 5.01 3.57 1.59
N ASP A 19 4.91 4.63 2.39
CA ASP A 19 4.76 4.54 3.85
C ASP A 19 3.61 3.61 4.27
N VAL A 20 2.41 3.87 3.74
CA VAL A 20 1.19 3.09 4.04
C VAL A 20 1.35 1.61 3.66
N GLY A 21 1.99 1.32 2.53
CA GLY A 21 2.22 -0.05 2.07
C GLY A 21 3.17 -0.80 3.00
N CYS A 22 4.28 -0.18 3.38
CA CYS A 22 5.27 -0.76 4.29
C CYS A 22 4.70 -1.00 5.69
N GLU A 23 4.00 -0.02 6.26
CA GLU A 23 3.35 -0.16 7.57
C GLU A 23 2.29 -1.26 7.57
N THR A 24 1.49 -1.33 6.50
CA THR A 24 0.48 -2.38 6.34
C THR A 24 1.13 -3.76 6.25
N ALA A 25 2.25 -3.87 5.55
CA ALA A 25 2.98 -5.13 5.43
C ALA A 25 3.50 -5.61 6.79
N VAL A 26 4.13 -4.73 7.58
CA VAL A 26 4.56 -5.04 8.96
C VAL A 26 3.37 -5.43 9.83
N PHE A 27 2.28 -4.68 9.77
CA PHE A 27 1.06 -4.93 10.55
C PHE A 27 0.48 -6.33 10.28
N LEU A 28 0.45 -6.77 9.02
CA LEU A 28 -0.04 -8.08 8.61
C LEU A 28 0.97 -9.19 8.93
N ARG A 29 2.26 -8.92 8.75
CA ARG A 29 3.32 -9.89 9.07
C ARG A 29 3.32 -10.27 10.55
N ARG A 30 3.13 -9.29 11.43
CA ARG A 30 2.93 -9.48 12.89
C ARG A 30 1.67 -10.26 13.27
N ARG A 31 0.73 -10.41 12.32
CA ARG A 31 -0.47 -11.26 12.44
C ARG A 31 -0.30 -12.61 11.73
N ASN A 32 0.94 -13.06 11.60
CA ASN A 32 1.31 -14.35 11.02
C ASN A 32 0.86 -14.52 9.56
N LYS A 33 0.78 -13.43 8.79
CA LYS A 33 0.57 -13.49 7.34
C LYS A 33 1.91 -13.61 6.62
N GLU A 34 1.92 -14.30 5.50
CA GLU A 34 3.04 -14.32 4.54
C GLU A 34 2.86 -13.11 3.64
N VAL A 35 3.74 -12.12 3.77
CA VAL A 35 3.56 -10.83 3.10
C VAL A 35 4.70 -10.56 2.15
N GLU A 36 4.35 -10.19 0.92
CA GLU A 36 5.28 -9.71 -0.10
C GLU A 36 4.86 -8.32 -0.57
N ILE A 37 5.82 -7.41 -0.76
CA ILE A 37 5.58 -6.07 -1.29
C ILE A 37 6.04 -6.02 -2.75
N VAL A 38 5.19 -5.47 -3.63
CA VAL A 38 5.55 -5.16 -5.01
C VAL A 38 5.59 -3.64 -5.19
N GLU A 39 6.76 -3.11 -5.55
CA GLU A 39 6.99 -1.69 -5.80
C GLU A 39 7.56 -1.49 -7.21
N LYS A 40 6.92 -0.60 -7.97
CA LYS A 40 7.29 -0.30 -9.35
C LYS A 40 8.61 0.48 -9.43
N LEU A 41 8.88 1.31 -8.44
CA LEU A 41 10.10 2.10 -8.31
C LEU A 41 11.29 1.26 -7.83
N GLY A 42 12.50 1.83 -7.97
CA GLY A 42 13.74 1.14 -7.65
C GLY A 42 13.96 0.94 -6.14
N SER A 43 13.34 1.77 -5.31
CA SER A 43 13.43 1.71 -3.85
C SER A 43 12.07 1.94 -3.19
N LEU A 44 11.97 1.48 -1.95
CA LEU A 44 10.81 1.78 -1.10
C LEU A 44 10.83 3.25 -0.70
N MET A 45 9.63 3.79 -0.42
CA MET A 45 9.44 5.12 0.16
C MET A 45 10.24 6.23 -0.56
N GLU A 46 10.48 6.12 -1.88
CA GLU A 46 11.34 7.05 -2.63
C GLU A 46 10.83 8.51 -2.57
N LYS A 47 9.53 8.69 -2.34
CA LYS A 47 8.88 10.00 -2.21
C LYS A 47 8.79 10.50 -0.75
N ALA A 48 9.29 9.75 0.22
CA ALA A 48 9.25 10.15 1.61
C ALA A 48 10.29 11.25 1.88
N GLU A 49 9.86 12.34 2.52
CA GLU A 49 10.74 13.48 2.81
C GLU A 49 11.60 13.24 4.06
N MET A 50 11.17 12.36 4.98
CA MET A 50 11.84 12.10 6.25
C MET A 50 12.73 10.84 6.20
N LYS A 51 14.02 11.01 5.88
CA LYS A 51 14.97 9.89 5.73
C LYS A 51 15.13 9.00 6.97
N TYR A 52 14.99 9.55 8.17
CA TYR A 52 15.05 8.74 9.39
C TYR A 52 13.89 7.74 9.47
N HIS A 53 12.69 8.13 9.03
CA HIS A 53 11.53 7.25 8.98
C HIS A 53 11.75 6.08 8.03
N THR A 54 12.26 6.37 6.82
CA THR A 54 12.50 5.34 5.80
C THR A 54 13.53 4.32 6.26
N MET A 55 14.63 4.75 6.88
CA MET A 55 15.66 3.84 7.40
C MET A 55 15.13 2.90 8.49
N VAL A 56 14.32 3.42 9.43
CA VAL A 56 13.72 2.60 10.48
C VAL A 56 12.73 1.60 9.87
N MET A 57 11.92 2.04 8.92
CA MET A 57 10.94 1.18 8.26
C MET A 57 11.59 0.07 7.43
N GLU A 58 12.62 0.39 6.63
CA GLU A 58 13.38 -0.62 5.87
C GLU A 58 13.99 -1.67 6.80
N ARG A 59 14.56 -1.24 7.94
CA ARG A 59 15.08 -2.15 8.95
C ARG A 59 13.99 -3.05 9.54
N MET A 60 12.82 -2.50 9.83
CA MET A 60 11.69 -3.28 10.34
C MET A 60 11.20 -4.31 9.31
N LEU A 61 11.14 -3.96 8.03
CA LEU A 61 10.77 -4.88 6.95
C LEU A 61 11.75 -6.07 6.86
N GLU A 62 13.06 -5.78 6.96
CA GLU A 62 14.11 -6.79 7.00
C GLU A 62 13.96 -7.72 8.21
N GLU A 63 13.80 -7.16 9.41
CA GLU A 63 13.67 -7.92 10.67
C GLU A 63 12.42 -8.81 10.71
N GLU A 64 11.32 -8.35 10.09
CA GLU A 64 10.08 -9.13 9.98
C GLU A 64 10.14 -10.17 8.83
N GLY A 65 11.19 -10.13 8.00
CA GLY A 65 11.41 -11.06 6.89
C GLY A 65 10.38 -10.91 5.76
N ILE A 66 10.00 -9.67 5.44
CA ILE A 66 9.06 -9.36 4.36
C ILE A 66 9.82 -9.39 3.02
N VAL A 67 9.25 -10.09 2.03
CA VAL A 67 9.86 -10.18 0.69
C VAL A 67 9.54 -8.92 -0.11
N LEU A 68 10.55 -8.35 -0.76
CA LEU A 68 10.44 -7.11 -1.50
C LEU A 68 10.74 -7.34 -2.99
N HIS A 69 9.82 -6.90 -3.84
CA HIS A 69 9.96 -6.88 -5.29
C HIS A 69 9.98 -5.43 -5.76
N THR A 70 11.15 -4.79 -5.72
CA THR A 70 11.34 -3.45 -6.30
C THR A 70 11.57 -3.54 -7.80
N SER A 71 11.49 -2.40 -8.50
CA SER A 71 11.53 -2.32 -9.96
C SER A 71 10.55 -3.32 -10.61
N THR A 72 9.39 -3.55 -9.98
CA THR A 72 8.45 -4.61 -10.38
C THR A 72 7.03 -4.05 -10.41
N GLU A 73 6.36 -4.22 -11.54
CA GLU A 73 5.01 -3.74 -11.78
C GLU A 73 4.01 -4.90 -11.70
N VAL A 74 2.91 -4.71 -10.99
CA VAL A 74 1.75 -5.61 -11.09
C VAL A 74 1.01 -5.31 -12.38
N THR A 75 0.80 -6.34 -13.22
CA THR A 75 0.06 -6.20 -14.48
C THR A 75 -1.38 -6.68 -14.37
N ASP A 76 -1.63 -7.74 -13.59
CA ASP A 76 -2.94 -8.36 -13.45
C ASP A 76 -3.13 -8.95 -12.05
N ILE A 77 -4.38 -8.96 -11.58
CA ILE A 77 -4.80 -9.68 -10.37
C ILE A 77 -5.81 -10.73 -10.81
N THR A 78 -5.51 -12.00 -10.53
CA THR A 78 -6.36 -13.14 -10.88
C THR A 78 -6.81 -13.87 -9.62
N GLU A 79 -7.65 -14.89 -9.77
CA GLU A 79 -8.02 -15.76 -8.66
C GLU A 79 -6.77 -16.49 -8.13
N GLY A 80 -6.42 -16.25 -6.87
CA GLY A 80 -5.30 -16.90 -6.18
C GLY A 80 -3.89 -16.39 -6.51
N SER A 81 -3.73 -15.38 -7.38
CA SER A 81 -2.40 -14.85 -7.72
C SER A 81 -2.38 -13.41 -8.25
N VAL A 82 -1.21 -12.80 -8.19
CA VAL A 82 -0.89 -11.49 -8.77
C VAL A 82 0.21 -11.67 -9.82
N LYS A 83 -0.05 -11.25 -11.06
CA LYS A 83 0.95 -11.27 -12.13
C LYS A 83 1.83 -10.04 -12.03
N VAL A 84 3.14 -10.26 -12.07
CA VAL A 84 4.13 -9.20 -12.00
C VAL A 84 5.08 -9.22 -13.19
N LYS A 85 5.57 -8.04 -13.55
CA LYS A 85 6.60 -7.82 -14.55
C LYS A 85 7.73 -6.99 -13.94
N THR A 86 8.93 -7.56 -13.90
CA THR A 86 10.13 -6.86 -13.43
C THR A 86 10.66 -5.88 -14.49
N GLY A 87 11.50 -4.94 -14.07
CA GLY A 87 12.09 -3.92 -14.93
C GLY A 87 12.98 -4.48 -16.05
N ASP A 88 13.54 -5.67 -15.88
CA ASP A 88 14.27 -6.42 -16.91
C ASP A 88 13.35 -7.24 -17.84
N GLY A 89 12.03 -7.20 -17.61
CA GLY A 89 11.01 -7.79 -18.47
C GLY A 89 10.58 -9.22 -18.12
N LYS A 90 11.13 -9.83 -17.05
CA LYS A 90 10.66 -11.15 -16.58
C LYS A 90 9.23 -11.05 -16.05
N ILE A 91 8.41 -12.04 -16.40
CA ILE A 91 7.00 -12.14 -15.97
C ILE A 91 6.81 -13.42 -15.17
N TYR A 92 6.15 -13.32 -14.03
CA TYR A 92 5.79 -14.46 -13.18
C TYR A 92 4.59 -14.13 -12.30
N ASP A 93 4.04 -15.14 -11.64
CA ASP A 93 2.88 -15.01 -10.75
C ASP A 93 3.30 -15.18 -9.29
N LEU A 94 2.79 -14.30 -8.43
CA LEU A 94 2.90 -14.37 -6.98
C LEU A 94 1.60 -14.95 -6.40
N PRO A 95 1.62 -16.07 -5.66
CA PRO A 95 0.43 -16.60 -5.01
C PRO A 95 -0.11 -15.63 -3.96
N ALA A 96 -1.41 -15.34 -4.00
CA ALA A 96 -2.04 -14.40 -3.09
C ALA A 96 -3.49 -14.80 -2.78
N ASP A 97 -3.79 -14.93 -1.49
CA ASP A 97 -5.16 -15.09 -1.01
C ASP A 97 -5.82 -13.71 -0.81
N THR A 98 -5.02 -12.68 -0.63
CA THR A 98 -5.47 -11.31 -0.40
C THR A 98 -4.49 -10.33 -1.04
N VAL A 99 -5.02 -9.30 -1.68
CA VAL A 99 -4.22 -8.23 -2.29
C VAL A 99 -4.58 -6.91 -1.61
N VAL A 100 -3.56 -6.21 -1.11
CA VAL A 100 -3.69 -4.86 -0.57
C VAL A 100 -3.20 -3.87 -1.62
N VAL A 101 -4.06 -2.94 -2.02
CA VAL A 101 -3.71 -1.91 -3.01
C VAL A 101 -3.38 -0.61 -2.27
N ALA A 102 -2.09 -0.26 -2.21
CA ALA A 102 -1.53 0.88 -1.48
C ALA A 102 -0.77 1.85 -2.43
N ILE A 103 -1.34 2.11 -3.60
CA ILE A 103 -0.70 2.90 -4.69
C ILE A 103 -1.04 4.40 -4.65
N GLY A 104 -1.42 4.91 -3.48
CA GLY A 104 -1.80 6.30 -3.26
C GLY A 104 -3.31 6.52 -3.12
N ILE A 105 -3.68 7.78 -2.91
CA ILE A 105 -5.04 8.20 -2.60
C ILE A 105 -5.54 9.24 -3.59
N ARG A 106 -6.85 9.29 -3.78
CA ARG A 106 -7.53 10.31 -4.58
C ARG A 106 -8.66 10.91 -3.76
N LYS A 107 -8.92 12.20 -3.94
CA LYS A 107 -10.07 12.85 -3.31
C LYS A 107 -11.38 12.27 -3.83
N ASP A 108 -12.40 12.27 -2.98
CA ASP A 108 -13.78 11.96 -3.35
C ASP A 108 -14.57 13.27 -3.49
N PRO A 109 -14.71 13.80 -4.72
CA PRO A 109 -15.42 15.06 -4.94
C PRO A 109 -16.91 14.96 -4.63
N GLY A 110 -17.52 13.78 -4.79
CA GLY A 110 -18.95 13.59 -4.53
C GLY A 110 -19.26 13.68 -3.04
N TYR A 111 -18.41 13.07 -2.21
CA TYR A 111 -18.52 13.15 -0.76
C TYR A 111 -18.38 14.59 -0.25
N VAL A 112 -17.36 15.31 -0.74
CA VAL A 112 -17.12 16.71 -0.39
C VAL A 112 -18.32 17.59 -0.79
N GLU A 113 -18.82 17.45 -2.02
CA GLU A 113 -19.95 18.25 -2.50
C GLU A 113 -21.24 17.99 -1.72
N ASN A 114 -21.47 16.75 -1.28
CA ASN A 114 -22.61 16.43 -0.44
C ASN A 114 -22.52 17.06 0.95
N LEU A 115 -21.33 17.07 1.57
CA LEU A 115 -21.13 17.68 2.88
C LEU A 115 -21.29 19.21 2.85
N LYS A 116 -20.88 19.87 1.75
CA LYS A 116 -21.06 21.32 1.60
C LYS A 116 -22.53 21.76 1.68
N LYS A 117 -23.47 20.88 1.34
CA LYS A 117 -24.92 21.18 1.41
C LYS A 117 -25.44 21.25 2.85
N ALA A 118 -24.70 20.72 3.83
CA ALA A 118 -25.12 20.68 5.23
C ALA A 118 -25.02 22.05 5.93
N CYS A 119 -24.24 23.00 5.41
CA CYS A 119 -24.06 24.32 6.01
C CYS A 119 -23.78 25.41 4.96
N VAL A 120 -24.19 26.64 5.25
CA VAL A 120 -24.06 27.79 4.33
C VAL A 120 -22.60 28.14 4.04
N VAL A 121 -21.72 27.99 5.04
CA VAL A 121 -20.29 28.26 4.92
C VAL A 121 -19.54 26.97 5.21
N SER A 122 -18.77 26.51 4.23
CA SER A 122 -17.95 25.32 4.32
C SER A 122 -16.60 25.56 3.64
N HIS A 123 -15.56 24.94 4.22
CA HIS A 123 -14.20 24.99 3.71
C HIS A 123 -13.67 23.57 3.58
N VAL A 124 -12.93 23.31 2.50
CA VAL A 124 -12.28 22.02 2.28
C VAL A 124 -10.81 22.16 2.66
N VAL A 125 -10.33 21.29 3.54
CA VAL A 125 -8.96 21.32 4.07
C VAL A 125 -8.32 19.93 3.99
N GLY A 126 -6.99 19.90 3.95
CA GLY A 126 -6.22 18.66 3.89
C GLY A 126 -6.48 17.83 2.63
N ASP A 127 -6.35 16.51 2.76
CA ASP A 127 -6.43 15.57 1.63
C ASP A 127 -7.81 15.53 0.95
N ALA A 128 -8.86 15.98 1.65
CA ALA A 128 -10.19 16.15 1.06
C ALA A 128 -10.18 17.17 -0.09
N GLY A 129 -9.26 18.15 -0.05
CA GLY A 129 -9.06 19.13 -1.11
C GLY A 129 -7.98 18.67 -2.09
N GLU A 130 -6.78 18.44 -1.56
CA GLU A 130 -5.60 18.05 -2.32
C GLU A 130 -4.78 17.04 -1.51
N PRO A 131 -4.85 15.74 -1.87
CA PRO A 131 -4.05 14.70 -1.22
C PRO A 131 -2.56 14.97 -1.32
N ARG A 132 -1.87 14.96 -0.19
CA ARG A 132 -0.42 15.22 -0.12
C ARG A 132 0.19 14.57 1.12
N THR A 133 1.51 14.46 1.13
CA THR A 133 2.25 13.98 2.30
C THR A 133 2.24 15.03 3.40
N LEU A 134 2.25 14.57 4.66
CA LEU A 134 2.47 15.43 5.82
C LEU A 134 3.91 15.97 5.77
N ARG A 135 4.04 17.29 5.96
CA ARG A 135 5.30 18.04 5.98
C ARG A 135 5.46 18.76 7.30
#